data_AF-A0AAV3XBZ4-F1
#
_entry.id   AF-A0AAV3XBZ4-F1
#
_cell.length_a   1.000
_cell.length_b   1.000
_cell.length_c   1.000
_cell.angle_alpha   90.00
_cell.angle_beta   90.00
_cell.angle_gamma   90.00
#
_symmetry.space_group_name_H-M   'P 1'
#
loop_
_entity.id
_entity.type
_entity.pdbx_description
1 polymer ?
#
loop_
_entity_poly.entity_id
_entity_poly.type
_entity_poly.pdbx_seq_one_letter_code
_entity_poly.pdbx_strand_id
1 'polypeptide(L)'
;MSELTSNPSETPTTLSDRSQPPRSPKAVLSVSREEFYGQDPEHEPLELIVKEGLTDNECQLPDDLQGHVFGAAGSIDSPNSPGSDCVVEPYKSGWTPLYNGDGIIYRLDFHKTPQSLTQKNVKQKPGKAWMATRIVKTPDYYADLALHNNPKYQKQWPHEYKWLKFRQFGLARFSIKLGVRNFLNTACLRMKFANGSERLLVTWDAGRPYEINPSWN
;
A
#
# COMPACT_ATOMS: atom_id res chain seq x y z
N MET A 1 -18.00 40.81 47.59
CA MET A 1 -16.69 41.16 47.02
C MET A 1 -15.93 39.86 46.81
N SER A 2 -15.96 39.31 45.60
CA SER A 2 -15.16 38.15 45.21
C SER A 2 -14.42 38.52 43.93
N GLU A 3 -13.12 38.23 43.92
CA GLU A 3 -12.16 38.63 42.92
C GLU A 3 -12.42 37.96 41.56
N LEU A 4 -12.35 38.78 40.50
CA LEU A 4 -12.29 38.37 39.11
C LEU A 4 -10.85 37.97 38.80
N THR A 5 -10.59 36.67 38.60
CA THR A 5 -9.38 36.20 37.92
C THR A 5 -9.74 35.81 36.48
N SER A 6 -9.26 36.60 35.53
CA SER A 6 -9.36 36.38 34.10
C SER A 6 -8.60 35.11 33.67
N ASN A 7 -9.27 34.21 32.95
CA ASN A 7 -8.60 33.11 32.26
C ASN A 7 -7.66 33.66 31.17
N PRO A 8 -6.45 33.10 31.00
CA PRO A 8 -5.58 33.47 29.90
C PRO A 8 -6.22 33.05 28.57
N SER A 9 -6.27 34.01 27.65
CA SER A 9 -6.64 33.85 26.25
C SER A 9 -5.76 32.78 25.60
N GLU A 10 -6.34 31.62 25.27
CA GLU A 10 -5.71 30.67 24.35
C GLU A 10 -5.58 31.33 22.98
N THR A 11 -4.35 31.70 22.63
CA THR A 11 -4.00 32.12 21.29
C THR A 11 -4.29 30.94 20.34
N PRO A 12 -5.09 31.11 19.28
CA PRO A 12 -5.30 30.04 18.32
C PRO A 12 -3.95 29.74 17.67
N THR A 13 -3.43 28.53 17.88
CA THR A 13 -2.25 28.07 17.16
C THR A 13 -2.60 28.07 15.69
N THR A 14 -1.99 28.98 14.94
CA THR A 14 -2.16 29.11 13.50
C THR A 14 -1.84 27.76 12.84
N LEU A 15 -2.87 27.11 12.31
CA LEU A 15 -2.78 25.97 11.39
C LEU A 15 -2.18 26.46 10.07
N SER A 16 -0.89 26.78 10.06
CA SER A 16 -0.20 27.27 8.88
C SER A 16 1.17 26.61 8.73
N ASP A 17 1.20 25.28 8.66
CA ASP A 17 2.25 24.57 7.91
C ASP A 17 1.92 23.08 7.65
N ARG A 18 0.87 22.78 6.89
CA ARG A 18 0.70 21.44 6.30
C ARG A 18 0.66 21.59 4.79
N SER A 19 1.83 21.81 4.22
CA SER A 19 2.05 21.62 2.79
C SER A 19 1.82 20.14 2.46
N GLN A 20 0.77 19.89 1.67
CA GLN A 20 0.33 18.58 1.15
C GLN A 20 -0.30 17.61 2.17
N PRO A 21 -1.41 16.93 1.80
CA PRO A 21 -1.94 15.83 2.59
C PRO A 21 -0.92 14.67 2.67
N PRO A 22 -0.92 13.90 3.77
CA PRO A 22 -0.02 12.76 3.95
C PRO A 22 -0.25 11.70 2.86
N ARG A 23 0.83 11.22 2.23
CA ARG A 23 0.79 10.14 1.21
C ARG A 23 0.70 8.73 1.82
N SER A 24 0.89 8.60 3.14
CA SER A 24 0.80 7.32 3.86
C SER A 24 -0.40 7.28 4.82
N PRO A 25 -0.97 6.10 5.11
CA PRO A 25 -2.08 5.97 6.04
C PRO A 25 -1.73 6.48 7.44
N LYS A 26 -2.62 7.30 8.02
CA LYS A 26 -2.46 7.85 9.39
C LYS A 26 -3.05 6.97 10.48
N ALA A 27 -3.84 5.94 10.12
CA ALA A 27 -4.55 5.08 11.05
C ALA A 27 -4.55 3.63 10.56
N VAL A 28 -4.67 2.68 11.49
CA VAL A 28 -4.63 1.22 11.26
C VAL A 28 -5.65 0.74 10.21
N LEU A 29 -6.77 1.46 10.05
CA LEU A 29 -7.84 1.10 9.13
C LEU A 29 -7.87 1.94 7.85
N SER A 30 -7.01 2.96 7.75
CA SER A 30 -6.82 3.69 6.51
C SER A 30 -5.85 2.92 5.62
N VAL A 31 -6.11 2.88 4.32
CA VAL A 31 -5.22 2.23 3.35
C VAL A 31 -4.78 3.23 2.28
N SER A 32 -3.64 2.96 1.65
CA SER A 32 -3.15 3.69 0.48
C SER A 32 -2.90 2.68 -0.63
N ARG A 33 -3.18 3.10 -1.87
CA ARG A 33 -2.90 2.33 -3.09
C ARG A 33 -1.77 2.94 -3.90
N GLU A 34 -1.09 3.94 -3.34
CA GLU A 34 0.02 4.59 -4.01
C GLU A 34 1.22 3.64 -4.12
N GLU A 35 1.75 3.54 -5.34
CA GLU A 35 2.91 2.74 -5.66
C GLU A 35 4.10 3.69 -5.85
N PHE A 36 5.20 3.45 -5.14
CA PHE A 36 6.44 4.22 -5.20
C PHE A 36 7.60 3.25 -5.47
N TYR A 37 7.72 2.73 -6.70
CA TYR A 37 8.79 1.80 -7.05
C TYR A 37 9.63 2.25 -8.25
N GLY A 38 9.49 3.52 -8.63
CA GLY A 38 10.16 4.11 -9.76
C GLY A 38 9.60 3.61 -11.09
N GLN A 39 8.27 3.59 -11.17
CA GLN A 39 7.57 3.44 -12.45
C GLN A 39 7.65 4.70 -13.32
N ASP A 40 7.88 5.87 -12.70
CA ASP A 40 8.06 7.17 -13.33
C ASP A 40 8.79 8.14 -12.35
N PRO A 41 9.24 9.32 -12.80
CA PRO A 41 10.01 10.26 -11.97
C PRO A 41 9.28 10.82 -10.74
N GLU A 42 7.94 10.80 -10.72
CA GLU A 42 7.14 11.31 -9.60
C GLU A 42 6.90 10.22 -8.54
N HIS A 43 7.10 8.94 -8.90
CA HIS A 43 6.85 7.78 -8.06
C HIS A 43 8.11 6.98 -7.74
N GLU A 44 9.23 7.68 -7.51
CA GLU A 44 10.46 7.07 -7.00
C GLU A 44 10.30 6.59 -5.54
N PRO A 45 11.13 5.63 -5.08
CA PRO A 45 11.16 5.21 -3.68
C PRO A 45 11.34 6.41 -2.71
N LEU A 46 10.56 6.40 -1.64
CA LEU A 46 10.49 7.50 -0.67
C LEU A 46 11.67 7.41 0.31
N GLU A 47 12.43 8.49 0.49
CA GLU A 47 13.40 8.60 1.60
C GLU A 47 12.64 8.76 2.92
N LEU A 48 13.00 7.95 3.91
CA LEU A 48 12.40 7.98 5.23
C LEU A 48 13.22 8.82 6.21
N ILE A 49 12.51 9.55 7.08
CA ILE A 49 13.09 10.20 8.25
C ILE A 49 13.17 9.16 9.36
N VAL A 50 14.37 8.92 9.89
CA VAL A 50 14.62 7.97 10.97
C VAL A 50 14.67 8.76 12.27
N LYS A 51 13.86 8.34 13.25
CA LYS A 51 13.77 9.00 14.55
C LYS A 51 13.83 8.00 15.69
N GLU A 52 14.35 8.44 16.82
CA GLU A 52 14.31 7.67 18.07
C GLU A 52 12.89 7.67 18.64
N GLY A 53 12.35 6.49 18.93
CA GLY A 53 10.94 6.32 19.30
C GLY A 53 10.51 7.00 20.61
N LEU A 54 11.46 7.29 21.51
CA LEU A 54 11.17 7.94 22.80
C LEU A 54 11.36 9.45 22.80
N THR A 55 12.21 9.98 21.92
CA THR A 55 12.62 11.39 21.94
C THR A 55 12.19 12.16 20.70
N ASP A 56 11.74 11.47 19.64
CA ASP A 56 11.42 12.04 18.32
C ASP A 56 12.61 12.78 17.65
N ASN A 57 13.82 12.61 18.19
CA ASN A 57 15.05 13.14 17.62
C ASN A 57 15.42 12.34 16.37
N GLU A 58 15.86 13.03 15.32
CA GLU A 58 16.44 12.35 14.16
C GLU A 58 17.69 11.56 14.56
N CYS A 59 17.77 10.32 14.12
CA CYS A 59 18.90 9.45 14.39
C CYS A 59 19.33 8.68 13.14
N GLN A 60 20.40 7.90 13.26
CA GLN A 60 20.90 7.03 12.21
C GLN A 60 20.58 5.58 12.53
N LEU A 61 20.26 4.81 11.50
CA LEU A 61 20.11 3.37 11.63
C LEU A 61 21.46 2.69 11.87
N PRO A 62 21.50 1.58 12.63
CA PRO A 62 22.69 0.74 12.75
C PRO A 62 23.22 0.31 11.37
N ASP A 63 24.54 0.32 11.19
CA ASP A 63 25.18 0.00 9.90
C ASP A 63 25.02 -1.47 9.46
N ASP A 64 24.64 -2.35 10.38
CA ASP A 64 24.39 -3.77 10.14
C ASP A 64 22.91 -4.09 9.86
N LEU A 65 22.02 -3.08 9.91
CA LEU A 65 20.60 -3.29 9.66
C LEU A 65 20.33 -3.57 8.18
N GLN A 66 19.81 -4.77 7.90
CA GLN A 66 19.45 -5.22 6.56
C GLN A 66 18.11 -5.94 6.59
N GLY A 67 17.32 -5.83 5.51
CA GLY A 67 16.07 -6.58 5.37
C GLY A 67 14.96 -5.77 4.72
N HIS A 68 13.75 -6.35 4.67
CA HIS A 68 12.55 -5.77 4.08
C HIS A 68 11.31 -6.12 4.90
N VAL A 69 10.33 -5.22 4.99
CA VAL A 69 9.04 -5.45 5.68
C VAL A 69 7.90 -5.35 4.68
N PHE A 70 7.16 -6.45 4.49
CA PHE A 70 6.03 -6.56 3.58
C PHE A 70 4.71 -6.39 4.35
N GLY A 71 3.70 -5.71 3.77
CA GLY A 71 2.37 -5.55 4.38
C GLY A 71 1.34 -5.26 3.31
N ALA A 72 0.09 -5.70 3.49
CA ALA A 72 -0.95 -5.67 2.45
C ALA A 72 -2.04 -4.61 2.68
N ALA A 73 -2.62 -4.02 1.61
CA ALA A 73 -3.64 -2.98 1.74
C ALA A 73 -4.46 -2.72 0.45
N GLY A 74 -5.79 -2.64 0.62
CA GLY A 74 -6.73 -1.85 -0.21
C GLY A 74 -7.39 -2.54 -1.41
N SER A 75 -8.72 -2.41 -1.57
CA SER A 75 -9.50 -2.94 -2.71
C SER A 75 -9.63 -1.91 -3.84
N ILE A 76 -9.76 -2.32 -5.12
CA ILE A 76 -10.03 -1.42 -6.27
C ILE A 76 -11.28 -0.55 -6.05
N ASP A 77 -12.24 -1.01 -5.25
CA ASP A 77 -13.51 -0.32 -4.98
C ASP A 77 -13.47 0.53 -3.69
N SER A 78 -12.26 0.95 -3.28
CA SER A 78 -12.02 1.84 -2.13
C SER A 78 -12.09 3.30 -2.61
N PRO A 79 -13.12 4.09 -2.25
CA PRO A 79 -13.17 5.49 -2.65
C PRO A 79 -12.11 6.30 -1.88
N ASN A 80 -11.64 7.39 -2.48
CA ASN A 80 -10.86 8.39 -1.77
C ASN A 80 -11.67 8.95 -0.60
N SER A 81 -11.03 9.13 0.56
CA SER A 81 -11.62 9.81 1.70
C SER A 81 -11.94 11.27 1.32
N PRO A 82 -13.08 11.83 1.79
CA PRO A 82 -13.43 13.22 1.49
C PRO A 82 -12.29 14.19 1.87
N GLY A 83 -11.78 14.94 0.89
CA GLY A 83 -10.69 15.91 1.09
C GLY A 83 -9.26 15.36 1.01
N SER A 84 -9.07 14.11 0.56
CA SER A 84 -7.75 13.54 0.30
C SER A 84 -7.75 12.75 -1.01
N ASP A 85 -6.74 12.99 -1.86
CA ASP A 85 -6.58 12.24 -3.12
C ASP A 85 -5.80 10.92 -2.94
N CYS A 86 -5.22 10.70 -1.75
CA CYS A 86 -4.25 9.64 -1.46
C CYS A 86 -4.71 8.67 -0.37
N VAL A 87 -5.58 9.09 0.55
CA VAL A 87 -6.16 8.21 1.57
C VAL A 87 -7.44 7.62 1.02
N VAL A 88 -7.56 6.29 1.02
CA VAL A 88 -8.78 5.60 0.59
C VAL A 88 -9.51 4.98 1.78
N GLU A 89 -10.85 5.02 1.73
CA GLU A 89 -11.70 4.31 2.67
C GLU A 89 -11.81 2.83 2.30
N PRO A 90 -11.87 1.91 3.28
CA PRO A 90 -11.85 0.47 3.01
C PRO A 90 -12.96 -0.02 2.06
N TYR A 91 -14.07 0.75 1.87
CA TYR A 91 -15.06 0.62 0.79
C TYR A 91 -16.15 1.70 0.88
N LYS A 92 -16.88 2.00 -0.21
CA LYS A 92 -17.98 2.99 -0.26
C LYS A 92 -19.10 2.78 0.78
N SER A 93 -19.33 1.55 1.23
CA SER A 93 -20.34 1.24 2.25
C SER A 93 -19.76 1.02 3.66
N GLY A 94 -18.43 1.03 3.84
CA GLY A 94 -17.78 0.75 5.13
C GLY A 94 -17.81 -0.72 5.58
N TRP A 95 -18.41 -1.63 4.80
CA TRP A 95 -18.63 -3.04 5.19
C TRP A 95 -17.65 -4.05 4.58
N THR A 96 -16.67 -3.62 3.78
CA THR A 96 -15.68 -4.54 3.22
C THR A 96 -14.59 -4.80 4.25
N PRO A 97 -14.36 -6.07 4.63
CA PRO A 97 -13.29 -6.39 5.55
C PRO A 97 -11.92 -6.07 4.94
N LEU A 98 -11.01 -5.53 5.76
CA LEU A 98 -9.65 -5.13 5.37
C LEU A 98 -8.88 -6.24 4.61
N TYR A 99 -9.10 -7.50 5.00
CA TYR A 99 -8.46 -8.67 4.40
C TYR A 99 -8.98 -9.04 2.99
N ASN A 100 -9.92 -8.28 2.41
CA ASN A 100 -10.33 -8.40 1.00
C ASN A 100 -9.66 -7.36 0.08
N GLY A 101 -8.69 -6.60 0.60
CA GLY A 101 -7.86 -5.71 -0.20
C GLY A 101 -6.84 -6.48 -1.05
N ASP A 102 -6.36 -5.86 -2.13
CA ASP A 102 -5.21 -6.34 -2.89
C ASP A 102 -3.97 -6.41 -1.99
N GLY A 103 -3.12 -7.39 -2.25
CA GLY A 103 -1.79 -7.46 -1.68
C GLY A 103 -1.00 -6.25 -2.15
N ILE A 104 -0.57 -5.40 -1.23
CA ILE A 104 0.53 -4.47 -1.49
C ILE A 104 1.78 -5.05 -0.86
N ILE A 105 2.92 -4.61 -1.35
CA ILE A 105 4.20 -4.87 -0.76
C ILE A 105 4.79 -3.52 -0.38
N TYR A 106 5.14 -3.37 0.89
CA TYR A 106 6.11 -2.40 1.34
C TYR A 106 7.49 -3.05 1.26
N ARG A 107 8.50 -2.31 0.85
CA ARG A 107 9.89 -2.75 0.85
C ARG A 107 10.70 -1.63 1.46
N LEU A 108 11.23 -1.88 2.65
CA LEU A 108 12.17 -0.98 3.29
C LEU A 108 13.57 -1.40 2.83
N ASP A 109 14.36 -0.46 2.32
CA ASP A 109 15.77 -0.66 2.03
C ASP A 109 16.60 0.26 2.91
N PHE A 110 17.61 -0.31 3.56
CA PHE A 110 18.50 0.41 4.47
C PHE A 110 19.82 0.73 3.77
N HIS A 111 20.34 1.93 4.01
CA HIS A 111 21.59 2.48 3.48
C HIS A 111 21.67 2.68 1.96
N LYS A 112 20.77 2.10 1.18
CA LYS A 112 20.69 2.23 -0.28
C LYS A 112 19.25 2.32 -0.77
N THR A 113 19.01 3.02 -1.88
CA THR A 113 17.71 2.96 -2.57
C THR A 113 17.50 1.59 -3.23
N PRO A 114 16.25 1.11 -3.34
CA PRO A 114 15.94 -0.01 -4.21
C PRO A 114 16.32 0.32 -5.66
N GLN A 115 16.69 -0.71 -6.43
CA GLN A 115 16.82 -0.56 -7.89
C GLN A 115 15.43 -0.31 -8.48
N SER A 116 15.33 0.69 -9.35
CA SER A 116 14.08 1.09 -10.02
C SER A 116 14.31 1.06 -11.54
N LEU A 117 13.22 0.90 -12.30
CA LEU A 117 13.24 0.92 -13.76
C LEU A 117 13.71 2.27 -14.33
N THR A 118 13.37 3.36 -13.64
CA THR A 118 13.73 4.74 -14.04
C THR A 118 15.03 5.22 -13.38
N GLN A 119 15.35 4.71 -12.18
CA GLN A 119 16.52 5.12 -11.41
C GLN A 119 17.72 4.19 -11.67
N LYS A 120 18.51 4.51 -12.70
CA LYS A 120 19.79 3.82 -12.96
C LYS A 120 20.86 4.07 -11.90
N ASN A 121 20.72 5.12 -11.09
CA ASN A 121 21.68 5.50 -10.06
C ASN A 121 21.14 5.14 -8.67
N VAL A 122 21.60 4.01 -8.13
CA VAL A 122 21.40 3.64 -6.72
C VAL A 122 21.98 4.74 -5.84
N LYS A 123 21.15 5.38 -5.00
CA LYS A 123 21.64 6.31 -3.98
C LYS A 123 22.07 5.49 -2.78
N GLN A 124 23.29 5.70 -2.29
CA GLN A 124 23.79 5.06 -1.08
C GLN A 124 24.13 6.13 -0.05
N LYS A 125 23.50 6.07 1.12
CA LYS A 125 23.75 6.97 2.24
C LYS A 125 23.61 6.19 3.56
N PRO A 126 24.72 5.97 4.28
CA PRO A 126 24.70 5.33 5.60
C PRO A 126 23.71 6.01 6.57
N GLY A 127 23.16 5.23 7.51
CA GLY A 127 22.16 5.71 8.47
C GLY A 127 20.78 6.11 7.93
N LYS A 128 20.49 5.96 6.62
CA LYS A 128 19.19 6.30 6.01
C LYS A 128 18.40 5.07 5.56
N ALA A 129 17.10 5.25 5.34
CA ALA A 129 16.18 4.24 4.82
C ALA A 129 15.33 4.78 3.68
N TRP A 130 14.92 3.88 2.79
CA TRP A 130 13.96 4.16 1.71
C TRP A 130 12.82 3.16 1.76
N MET A 131 11.66 3.59 1.28
CA MET A 131 10.48 2.74 1.13
C MET A 131 10.06 2.71 -0.32
N ALA A 132 9.96 1.49 -0.87
CA ALA A 132 9.23 1.24 -2.10
C ALA A 132 7.89 0.56 -1.81
N THR A 133 6.87 0.88 -2.61
CA THR A 133 5.54 0.25 -2.52
C THR A 133 5.07 -0.24 -3.87
N ARG A 134 4.48 -1.44 -3.92
CA ARG A 134 3.93 -2.01 -5.17
C ARG A 134 2.79 -2.97 -4.89
N ILE A 135 1.72 -2.85 -5.65
CA ILE A 135 0.58 -3.77 -5.62
C ILE A 135 0.96 -5.06 -6.35
N VAL A 136 0.59 -6.20 -5.77
CA VAL A 136 0.70 -7.51 -6.40
C VAL A 136 -0.43 -7.66 -7.43
N LYS A 137 -0.10 -7.38 -8.69
CA LYS A 137 -1.06 -7.37 -9.79
C LYS A 137 -1.26 -8.78 -10.38
N THR A 138 -2.23 -9.50 -9.86
CA THR A 138 -2.65 -10.82 -10.38
C THR A 138 -3.51 -10.72 -11.66
N PRO A 139 -3.73 -11.82 -12.40
CA PRO A 139 -4.65 -11.80 -13.53
C PRO A 139 -6.07 -11.31 -13.17
N ASP A 140 -6.58 -11.70 -12.00
CA ASP A 140 -7.90 -11.26 -11.51
C ASP A 140 -7.90 -9.81 -11.03
N TYR A 141 -6.77 -9.25 -10.59
CA TYR A 141 -6.62 -7.81 -10.39
C TYR A 141 -6.90 -7.05 -11.69
N TYR A 142 -6.28 -7.46 -12.80
CA TYR A 142 -6.49 -6.81 -14.09
C TYR A 142 -7.92 -7.00 -14.61
N ALA A 143 -8.54 -8.16 -14.38
CA ALA A 143 -9.93 -8.39 -14.74
C ALA A 143 -10.89 -7.49 -13.93
N ASP A 144 -10.68 -7.37 -12.62
CA ASP A 144 -11.47 -6.48 -11.74
C ASP A 144 -11.29 -5.01 -12.14
N LEU A 145 -10.05 -4.58 -12.37
CA LEU A 145 -9.71 -3.22 -12.85
C LEU A 145 -10.39 -2.91 -14.19
N ALA A 146 -10.30 -3.83 -15.14
CA ALA A 146 -10.88 -3.71 -16.47
C ALA A 146 -12.42 -3.60 -16.39
N LEU A 147 -13.06 -4.47 -15.61
CA LEU A 147 -14.51 -4.47 -15.41
C LEU A 147 -15.00 -3.24 -14.65
N HIS A 148 -14.19 -2.67 -13.75
CA HIS A 148 -14.55 -1.46 -13.00
C HIS A 148 -14.39 -0.19 -13.85
N ASN A 149 -13.27 -0.04 -14.55
CA ASN A 149 -12.90 1.24 -15.17
C ASN A 149 -13.28 1.37 -16.64
N ASN A 150 -13.61 0.27 -17.33
CA ASN A 150 -13.87 0.31 -18.76
C ASN A 150 -15.35 0.06 -19.09
N PRO A 151 -16.13 1.11 -19.42
CA PRO A 151 -17.54 0.98 -19.76
C PRO A 151 -17.79 0.17 -21.05
N LYS A 152 -16.74 -0.06 -21.87
CA LYS A 152 -16.82 -0.91 -23.07
C LYS A 152 -17.35 -2.30 -22.73
N TYR A 153 -16.93 -2.89 -21.61
CA TYR A 153 -17.33 -4.26 -21.27
C TYR A 153 -18.79 -4.36 -20.87
N GLN A 154 -19.34 -3.33 -20.22
CA GLN A 154 -20.77 -3.23 -19.96
C GLN A 154 -21.57 -3.13 -21.26
N LYS A 155 -21.08 -2.36 -22.25
CA LYS A 155 -21.72 -2.23 -23.57
C LYS A 155 -21.62 -3.50 -24.41
N GLN A 156 -20.48 -4.19 -24.35
CA GLN A 156 -20.19 -5.38 -25.15
C GLN A 156 -20.94 -6.61 -24.63
N TRP A 157 -21.09 -6.73 -23.30
CA TRP A 157 -21.75 -7.88 -22.66
C TRP A 157 -22.84 -7.44 -21.67
N PRO A 158 -23.89 -6.73 -22.09
CA PRO A 158 -24.84 -6.08 -21.18
C PRO A 158 -25.56 -7.07 -20.24
N HIS A 159 -25.86 -8.29 -20.71
CA HIS A 159 -26.55 -9.31 -19.92
C HIS A 159 -25.61 -10.10 -19.00
N GLU A 160 -24.33 -10.20 -19.35
CA GLU A 160 -23.33 -11.00 -18.62
C GLU A 160 -22.47 -10.16 -17.69
N TYR A 161 -22.32 -8.87 -17.96
CA TYR A 161 -21.46 -7.95 -17.22
C TYR A 161 -21.71 -8.01 -15.71
N LYS A 162 -22.98 -8.10 -15.29
CA LYS A 162 -23.34 -8.24 -13.87
C LYS A 162 -22.79 -9.50 -13.20
N TRP A 163 -22.57 -10.57 -13.97
CA TRP A 163 -22.04 -11.87 -13.53
C TRP A 163 -20.52 -11.96 -13.65
N LEU A 164 -19.91 -11.07 -14.45
CA LEU A 164 -18.46 -10.93 -14.60
C LEU A 164 -17.86 -10.11 -13.45
N LYS A 165 -18.57 -9.09 -12.92
CA LYS A 165 -18.06 -8.25 -11.83
C LYS A 165 -17.77 -9.05 -10.55
N PHE A 166 -16.63 -8.77 -9.94
CA PHE A 166 -16.31 -9.26 -8.59
C PHE A 166 -17.08 -8.44 -7.54
N ARG A 167 -17.85 -9.14 -6.70
CA ARG A 167 -18.64 -8.54 -5.62
C ARG A 167 -18.18 -9.07 -4.27
N GLN A 168 -18.42 -8.30 -3.22
CA GLN A 168 -18.09 -8.67 -1.85
C GLN A 168 -19.07 -9.75 -1.34
N PHE A 169 -18.55 -10.83 -0.77
CA PHE A 169 -19.32 -11.91 -0.14
C PHE A 169 -18.74 -12.26 1.25
N GLY A 170 -18.59 -11.26 2.11
CA GLY A 170 -18.03 -11.43 3.45
C GLY A 170 -16.54 -11.76 3.40
N LEU A 171 -16.18 -13.04 3.40
CA LEU A 171 -14.79 -13.52 3.49
C LEU A 171 -13.99 -13.42 2.18
N ALA A 172 -14.66 -13.23 1.04
CA ALA A 172 -14.01 -13.18 -0.27
C ALA A 172 -14.73 -12.22 -1.24
N ARG A 173 -14.03 -11.83 -2.31
CA ARG A 173 -14.60 -11.16 -3.49
C ARG A 173 -14.74 -12.17 -4.62
N PHE A 174 -15.95 -12.32 -5.14
CA PHE A 174 -16.31 -13.39 -6.07
C PHE A 174 -17.08 -12.87 -7.28
N SER A 175 -16.80 -13.49 -8.43
CA SER A 175 -17.50 -13.34 -9.70
C SER A 175 -18.09 -14.69 -10.10
N ILE A 176 -19.37 -14.72 -10.47
CA ILE A 176 -20.04 -15.98 -10.86
C ILE A 176 -19.38 -16.60 -12.10
N LYS A 177 -18.83 -15.78 -13.00
CA LYS A 177 -18.20 -16.25 -14.24
C LYS A 177 -16.68 -16.36 -14.15
N LEU A 178 -16.02 -15.57 -13.30
CA LEU A 178 -14.55 -15.53 -13.22
C LEU A 178 -13.97 -16.19 -11.96
N GLY A 179 -14.84 -16.60 -11.03
CA GLY A 179 -14.41 -17.26 -9.79
C GLY A 179 -14.06 -16.29 -8.67
N VAL A 180 -13.27 -16.77 -7.72
CA VAL A 180 -12.84 -16.03 -6.53
C VAL A 180 -11.56 -15.25 -6.84
N ARG A 181 -11.46 -14.03 -6.33
CA ARG A 181 -10.24 -13.23 -6.40
C ARG A 181 -9.11 -13.84 -5.58
N ASN A 182 -7.89 -13.77 -6.10
CA ASN A 182 -6.67 -14.10 -5.37
C ASN A 182 -5.97 -12.80 -4.95
N PHE A 183 -6.09 -12.45 -3.67
CA PHE A 183 -5.63 -11.16 -3.17
C PHE A 183 -4.13 -11.09 -2.92
N LEU A 184 -3.48 -12.23 -2.62
CA LEU A 184 -2.06 -12.33 -2.25
C LEU A 184 -1.64 -11.33 -1.16
N ASN A 185 -2.48 -11.19 -0.13
CA ASN A 185 -2.39 -10.16 0.89
C ASN A 185 -2.07 -10.69 2.30
N THR A 186 -1.79 -11.99 2.46
CA THR A 186 -1.63 -12.61 3.78
C THR A 186 -0.19 -12.61 4.27
N ALA A 187 0.75 -13.06 3.44
CA ALA A 187 2.16 -13.15 3.84
C ALA A 187 3.10 -13.02 2.65
N CYS A 188 4.34 -12.62 2.95
CA CYS A 188 5.48 -12.70 2.05
C CYS A 188 6.54 -13.62 2.66
N LEU A 189 6.92 -14.69 1.96
CA LEU A 189 7.72 -15.79 2.47
C LEU A 189 8.96 -16.02 1.60
N ARG A 190 10.13 -15.98 2.21
CA ARG A 190 11.36 -16.47 1.58
C ARG A 190 11.42 -17.98 1.71
N MET A 191 11.60 -18.66 0.58
CA MET A 191 11.80 -20.11 0.52
C MET A 191 13.17 -20.41 -0.04
N LYS A 192 13.92 -21.28 0.64
CA LYS A 192 15.20 -21.80 0.15
C LYS A 192 15.05 -23.28 -0.17
N PHE A 193 15.41 -23.66 -1.39
CA PHE A 193 15.35 -25.04 -1.86
C PHE A 193 16.68 -25.76 -1.63
N ALA A 194 16.65 -27.09 -1.62
CA ALA A 194 17.84 -27.93 -1.41
C ALA A 194 18.95 -27.68 -2.44
N ASN A 195 18.60 -27.25 -3.65
CA ASN A 195 19.54 -26.86 -4.70
C ASN A 195 20.17 -25.47 -4.49
N GLY A 196 19.90 -24.82 -3.35
CA GLY A 196 20.40 -23.49 -3.04
C GLY A 196 19.60 -22.33 -3.64
N SER A 197 18.62 -22.60 -4.51
CA SER A 197 17.78 -21.55 -5.07
C SER A 197 16.88 -20.92 -4.00
N GLU A 198 16.72 -19.61 -4.08
CA GLU A 198 15.87 -18.84 -3.19
C GLU A 198 14.74 -18.21 -3.99
N ARG A 199 13.53 -18.29 -3.43
CA ARG A 199 12.32 -17.71 -4.02
C ARG A 199 11.64 -16.85 -2.98
N LEU A 200 10.94 -15.83 -3.46
CA LEU A 200 10.11 -14.98 -2.63
C LEU A 200 8.66 -15.19 -3.07
N LEU A 201 7.82 -15.68 -2.16
CA LEU A 201 6.42 -15.94 -2.42
C LEU A 201 5.54 -14.91 -1.71
N VAL A 202 4.48 -14.49 -2.38
CA VAL A 202 3.35 -13.81 -1.75
C VAL A 202 2.17 -14.76 -1.72
N THR A 203 1.41 -14.75 -0.63
CA THR A 203 0.41 -15.78 -0.36
C THR A 203 -0.92 -15.17 0.03
N TRP A 204 -1.99 -15.91 -0.29
CA TRP A 204 -3.30 -15.79 0.30
C TRP A 204 -3.73 -17.20 0.74
N ASP A 205 -4.31 -17.32 1.92
CA ASP A 205 -4.64 -18.60 2.56
C ASP A 205 -5.59 -19.48 1.73
N ALA A 206 -6.50 -18.87 0.98
CA ALA A 206 -7.44 -19.55 0.08
C ALA A 206 -7.01 -19.53 -1.40
N GLY A 207 -5.79 -19.09 -1.71
CA GLY A 207 -5.29 -18.92 -3.07
C GLY A 207 -4.01 -19.69 -3.37
N ARG A 208 -3.64 -19.74 -4.66
CA ARG A 208 -2.30 -20.19 -5.05
C ARG A 208 -1.29 -19.08 -4.73
N PRO A 209 -0.13 -19.40 -4.15
CA PRO A 209 0.93 -18.41 -3.95
C PRO A 209 1.54 -18.00 -5.28
N TYR A 210 2.07 -16.77 -5.34
CA TYR A 210 2.77 -16.25 -6.50
C TYR A 210 4.22 -15.98 -6.13
N GLU A 211 5.12 -16.26 -7.06
CA GLU A 211 6.52 -15.88 -6.94
C GLU A 211 6.71 -14.43 -7.39
N ILE A 212 7.49 -13.67 -6.62
CA ILE A 212 7.83 -12.29 -6.94
C ILE A 212 9.36 -12.13 -7.04
N ASN A 213 9.79 -11.21 -7.90
CA ASN A 213 11.20 -10.87 -8.01
C ASN A 213 11.58 -9.96 -6.83
N PRO A 214 12.56 -10.33 -5.99
CA PRO A 214 13.00 -9.50 -4.87
C PRO A 214 13.63 -8.18 -5.31
N SER A 215 14.18 -8.08 -6.53
CA SER A 215 14.85 -6.87 -7.02
C SER A 215 13.91 -5.82 -7.61
N TRP A 216 12.66 -6.16 -7.94
CA TRP A 216 11.65 -5.25 -8.52
C TRP A 216 12.04 -4.61 -9.85
N ASN A 217 12.91 -5.27 -10.62
CA ASN A 217 13.21 -4.92 -12.00
C ASN A 217 12.05 -5.24 -12.94
#